data_AF-A0A7J3XW68-F1
#
_entry.id   AF-A0A7J3XW68-F1
#
_cell.length_a   1.000
_cell.length_b   1.000
_cell.length_c   1.000
_cell.angle_alpha   90.00
_cell.angle_beta   90.00
_cell.angle_gamma   90.00
#
_symmetry.space_group_name_H-M   'P 1'
#
loop_
_entity.id
_entity.type
_entity.pdbx_description
1 polymer ?
#
loop_
_entity_poly.entity_id
_entity_poly.type
_entity_poly.pdbx_seq_one_letter_code
_entity_poly.pdbx_strand_id
1 'polypeptide(L)'
;MQTLVVYDISDDGVRLRVSEACKRFGLSRIQRSTFLGRLTSMQRKELIAALRRALGDADGNIQVFVICRADLALREVIGKPLEDYAKEELLV
;
A
#
# COMPACT_ATOMS: atom_id res chain seq x y z
N MET A 1 -9.38 -10.52 -2.82
CA MET A 1 -9.42 -9.09 -3.18
C MET A 1 -8.06 -8.48 -2.91
N GLN A 2 -7.65 -7.52 -3.72
CA GLN A 2 -6.43 -6.74 -3.50
C GLN A 2 -6.73 -5.58 -2.55
N THR A 3 -5.73 -5.18 -1.75
CA THR A 3 -5.77 -4.01 -0.88
C THR A 3 -4.76 -3.02 -1.42
N LEU A 4 -5.24 -1.86 -1.86
CA LEU A 4 -4.41 -0.75 -2.31
C LEU A 4 -4.36 0.28 -1.18
N VAL A 5 -3.17 0.62 -0.71
CA VAL A 5 -2.93 1.70 0.24
C VAL A 5 -2.24 2.83 -0.49
N VAL A 6 -2.85 4.01 -0.50
CA VAL A 6 -2.28 5.24 -1.04
C VAL A 6 -2.14 6.22 0.12
N TYR A 7 -1.02 6.92 0.21
CA TYR A 7 -0.87 7.94 1.24
C TYR A 7 -0.20 9.21 0.73
N ASP A 8 -0.50 10.32 1.39
CA ASP A 8 0.16 11.61 1.23
C ASP A 8 0.61 12.08 2.61
N ILE A 9 1.91 12.00 2.87
CA ILE A 9 2.52 12.21 4.19
C ILE A 9 3.87 12.90 3.98
N SER A 10 3.95 14.16 4.41
CA SER A 10 5.15 14.99 4.29
C SER A 10 6.25 14.56 5.27
N ASP A 11 5.89 14.23 6.51
CA ASP A 11 6.86 13.82 7.53
C ASP A 11 7.52 12.49 7.18
N ASP A 12 8.85 12.50 7.07
CA ASP A 12 9.65 11.36 6.64
C ASP A 12 9.61 10.20 7.63
N GLY A 13 9.55 10.48 8.93
CA GLY A 13 9.49 9.47 9.99
C GLY A 13 8.14 8.77 10.04
N VAL A 14 7.04 9.53 9.96
CA VAL A 14 5.67 9.00 9.84
C VAL A 14 5.54 8.17 8.56
N ARG A 15 6.04 8.69 7.43
CA ARG A 15 6.01 7.98 6.15
C ARG A 15 6.78 6.66 6.20
N LEU A 16 7.93 6.63 6.88
CA LEU A 16 8.70 5.40 7.10
C LEU A 16 7.91 4.39 7.93
N ARG A 17 7.31 4.81 9.05
CA ARG A 17 6.49 3.91 9.90
C ARG A 17 5.28 3.34 9.14
N VAL A 18 4.60 4.16 8.35
CA VAL A 18 3.48 3.72 7.49
C VAL A 18 3.96 2.72 6.43
N SER A 19 5.08 3.00 5.78
CA SER A 19 5.74 2.08 4.84
C SER A 19 6.04 0.72 5.45
N GLU A 20 6.66 0.71 6.64
CA GLU A 20 7.02 -0.52 7.34
C GLU A 20 5.79 -1.31 7.78
N ALA A 21 4.72 -0.63 8.19
CA ALA A 21 3.44 -1.27 8.46
C ALA A 21 2.91 -1.99 7.21
N CYS A 22 2.86 -1.32 6.05
CA CYS A 22 2.42 -1.98 4.81
C CYS A 22 3.27 -3.22 4.47
N LYS A 23 4.60 -3.11 4.51
CA LYS A 23 5.52 -4.22 4.23
C LYS A 23 5.32 -5.41 5.19
N ARG A 24 5.14 -5.15 6.49
CA ARG A 24 4.89 -6.19 7.50
C ARG A 24 3.61 -6.99 7.25
N PHE A 25 2.61 -6.38 6.62
CA PHE A 25 1.37 -7.07 6.22
C PHE A 25 1.51 -7.80 4.87
N GLY A 26 2.70 -7.81 4.26
CA GLY A 26 2.93 -8.46 2.97
C GLY A 26 2.40 -7.67 1.77
N LEU A 27 2.25 -6.35 1.90
CA LEU A 27 1.97 -5.49 0.76
C LEU A 27 3.28 -5.06 0.12
N SER A 28 3.27 -5.02 -1.21
CA SER A 28 4.41 -4.65 -2.02
C SER A 28 4.30 -3.20 -2.44
N ARG A 29 5.44 -2.51 -2.41
CA ARG A 29 5.50 -1.10 -2.76
C ARG A 29 5.46 -0.96 -4.29
N ILE A 30 4.46 -0.25 -4.80
CA ILE A 30 4.29 -0.06 -6.26
C ILE A 30 4.66 1.35 -6.72
N GLN A 31 4.58 2.34 -5.82
CA GLN A 31 5.06 3.71 -6.01
C GLN A 31 5.62 4.25 -4.68
N ARG A 32 6.23 5.45 -4.69
CA ARG A 32 6.81 6.10 -3.50
C ARG A 32 5.83 6.16 -2.31
N SER A 33 4.54 6.32 -2.60
CA SER A 33 3.50 6.43 -1.57
C SER A 33 2.33 5.48 -1.77
N THR A 34 2.58 4.34 -2.39
CA THR A 34 1.51 3.39 -2.75
C THR A 34 1.96 1.95 -2.57
N PHE A 35 1.09 1.15 -1.97
CA PHE A 35 1.29 -0.27 -1.68
C PHE A 35 0.10 -1.11 -2.14
N LEU A 36 0.37 -2.32 -2.62
CA LEU A 36 -0.64 -3.24 -3.12
C LEU A 36 -0.35 -4.65 -2.64
N GLY A 37 -1.38 -5.39 -2.25
CA GLY A 37 -1.21 -6.79 -1.87
C GLY A 37 -2.54 -7.47 -1.53
N ARG A 38 -2.52 -8.80 -1.51
CA ARG A 38 -3.72 -9.58 -1.19
C ARG A 38 -3.83 -9.72 0.33
N LEU A 39 -4.89 -9.17 0.90
CA LEU A 39 -5.26 -9.36 2.30
C LEU A 39 -6.67 -9.92 2.45
N THR A 40 -6.83 -10.80 3.44
CA THR A 40 -8.14 -11.15 4.00
C THR A 40 -8.81 -9.91 4.62
N SER A 41 -10.12 -9.98 4.86
CA SER A 41 -10.85 -8.90 5.53
C SER A 41 -10.32 -8.62 6.94
N MET A 42 -9.90 -9.67 7.66
CA MET A 42 -9.33 -9.56 9.01
C MET A 42 -7.96 -8.87 8.98
N GLN A 43 -7.01 -9.36 8.16
CA GLN A 43 -5.69 -8.74 8.02
C GLN A 43 -5.79 -7.29 7.58
N ARG A 44 -6.75 -6.94 6.71
CA ARG A 44 -6.97 -5.54 6.30
C ARG A 44 -7.47 -4.66 7.45
N LYS A 45 -8.36 -5.16 8.32
CA LYS A 45 -8.79 -4.42 9.53
C LYS A 45 -7.61 -4.17 10.47
N GLU A 46 -6.76 -5.18 10.67
CA GLU A 46 -5.54 -5.05 11.47
C GLU A 46 -4.54 -4.06 10.87
N LEU A 47 -4.34 -4.10 9.55
CA LEU A 47 -3.52 -3.14 8.83
C LEU A 47 -4.05 -1.72 9.03
N ILE A 48 -5.36 -1.48 8.86
CA ILE A 48 -5.96 -0.16 9.08
C ILE A 48 -5.71 0.33 10.52
N ALA A 49 -5.85 -0.55 11.51
CA ALA A 49 -5.56 -0.19 12.90
C ALA A 49 -4.07 0.17 13.11
N ALA A 50 -3.16 -0.57 12.46
CA ALA A 50 -1.73 -0.28 12.49
C ALA A 50 -1.38 1.04 11.79
N LEU A 51 -1.99 1.33 10.65
CA LEU A 51 -1.81 2.58 9.90
C LEU A 51 -2.31 3.78 10.71
N ARG A 52 -3.46 3.67 11.38
CA ARG A 52 -3.96 4.71 12.29
C ARG A 52 -2.97 5.01 13.42
N ARG A 53 -2.39 3.96 14.04
CA ARG A 53 -1.35 4.14 15.08
C ARG A 53 -0.06 4.73 14.53
N ALA A 54 0.32 4.36 13.31
CA ALA A 54 1.54 4.88 12.66
C ALA A 54 1.41 6.37 12.32
N LEU A 55 0.23 6.80 11.84
CA LEU A 55 -0.08 8.21 11.60
C LEU A 55 -0.19 8.99 12.92
N GLY A 56 -0.95 8.48 13.88
CA GLY A 56 -1.19 9.18 15.15
C GLY A 56 -1.87 10.53 14.90
N ASP A 57 -1.35 11.58 15.53
CA ASP A 57 -1.83 12.97 15.38
C ASP A 57 -1.05 13.74 14.30
N ALA A 58 -0.19 13.07 13.53
CA ALA A 58 0.56 13.73 12.46
C ALA A 58 -0.36 14.07 11.27
N ASP A 59 -0.03 15.16 10.58
CA ASP A 59 -0.71 15.53 9.34
C ASP A 59 -0.40 14.52 8.22
N GLY A 60 -1.41 14.20 7.44
CA GLY A 60 -1.33 13.24 6.35
C GLY A 60 -2.64 12.55 6.04
N ASN A 61 -2.71 12.00 4.83
CA ASN A 61 -3.89 11.29 4.34
C ASN A 61 -3.50 9.86 3.98
N ILE A 62 -4.24 8.87 4.49
CA ILE A 62 -4.08 7.46 4.13
C ILE A 62 -5.42 6.95 3.63
N GLN A 63 -5.45 6.51 2.38
CA GLN A 63 -6.62 5.90 1.73
C GLN A 63 -6.39 4.42 1.51
N VAL A 64 -7.38 3.60 1.85
CA VAL A 64 -7.32 2.15 1.71
C VAL A 64 -8.49 1.68 0.86
N PHE A 65 -8.19 1.10 -0.30
CA PHE A 65 -9.16 0.58 -1.25
C PHE A 65 -9.13 -0.94 -1.26
N VAL A 66 -10.31 -1.54 -1.47
CA VAL A 66 -10.45 -2.95 -1.79
C VAL A 66 -10.78 -3.05 -3.27
N ILE A 67 -9.87 -3.62 -4.04
CA ILE A 67 -9.95 -3.66 -5.51
C ILE A 67 -10.02 -5.12 -5.95
N CYS A 68 -10.88 -5.45 -6.91
CA CYS A 68 -10.93 -6.81 -7.44
C CYS A 68 -9.78 -7.06 -8.43
N ARG A 69 -9.58 -8.32 -8.84
CA ARG A 69 -8.53 -8.61 -9.84
C ARG A 69 -8.87 -8.02 -11.21
N ALA A 70 -10.15 -7.98 -11.59
CA ALA A 70 -10.57 -7.43 -12.87
C ALA A 70 -10.30 -5.91 -12.95
N ASP A 71 -10.69 -5.15 -11.93
CA ASP A 71 -10.40 -3.70 -11.87
C ASP A 71 -8.89 -3.42 -11.90
N LEU A 72 -8.10 -4.22 -11.18
CA LEU A 72 -6.64 -4.07 -11.17
C LEU A 72 -6.02 -4.41 -12.54
N ALA A 73 -6.59 -5.37 -13.28
CA ALA A 73 -6.10 -5.73 -14.61
C ALA A 73 -6.33 -4.62 -15.65
N LEU A 74 -7.22 -3.66 -15.37
CA LEU A 74 -7.47 -2.48 -16.20
C LEU A 74 -6.58 -1.28 -15.79
N ARG A 75 -5.62 -1.48 -14.88
CA ARG A 75 -4.70 -0.43 -14.45
C ARG A 75 -3.68 -0.14 -15.54
N GLU A 76 -3.64 1.11 -15.98
CA GLU A 76 -2.58 1.66 -16.82
C GLU A 76 -1.39 2.14 -15.95
N VAL A 77 -0.16 1.81 -16.38
CA VAL A 77 1.07 2.29 -15.75
C VAL A 77 1.83 3.16 -16.73
N ILE A 78 2.05 4.41 -16.37
CA ILE A 78 2.78 5.39 -17.18
C ILE A 78 4.12 5.69 -16.50
N GLY A 79 5.22 5.50 -17.22
CA GLY A 79 6.59 5.72 -16.73
C GLY A 79 7.28 4.43 -16.26
N LYS A 80 8.36 4.58 -15.48
CA LYS A 80 9.15 3.44 -15.02
C LYS A 80 8.52 2.81 -13.76
N PRO A 81 8.32 1.48 -13.72
CA PRO A 81 7.86 0.80 -12.52
C PRO A 81 8.95 0.81 -11.44
N LEU A 82 8.53 0.68 -10.17
CA LEU A 82 9.47 0.49 -9.07
C LEU A 82 10.07 -0.93 -9.15
N GLU A 83 11.38 -1.05 -8.97
CA GLU A 83 12.11 -2.33 -9.15
C GLU A 83 11.57 -3.49 -8.31
N ASP A 84 11.19 -3.23 -7.06
CA ASP A 84 10.61 -4.24 -6.15
C ASP A 84 9.27 -4.78 -6.67
N TYR A 85 8.48 -3.94 -7.34
CA TYR A 85 7.19 -4.33 -7.90
C TYR A 85 7.34 -5.08 -9.22
N ALA A 86 8.26 -4.64 -10.07
CA ALA A 86 8.52 -5.28 -11.35
C ALA A 86 8.93 -6.76 -11.20
N LYS A 87 9.64 -7.10 -10.11
CA LYS A 87 10.01 -8.49 -9.80
C LYS A 87 8.83 -9.38 -9.43
N GLU A 88 7.81 -8.85 -8.76
CA GLU A 88 6.60 -9.62 -8.42
C GLU A 88 5.66 -9.79 -9.60
N GLU A 89 5.56 -8.80 -10.50
CA GLU A 89 4.74 -8.89 -11.71
C GLU A 89 5.31 -9.93 -12.70
N LEU A 90 6.63 -10.17 -12.67
CA LEU A 90 7.33 -11.25 -13.37
C LEU A 90 7.11 -12.66 -12.77
N LEU A 91 6.48 -12.76 -11.60
CA LEU A 91 6.21 -14.02 -10.89
C LEU A 91 4.73 -14.46 -10.98
N VAL A 92 3.90 -13.76 -11.78
CA VAL A 92 2.49 -14.11 -12.03
C VAL A 92 2.29 -14.59 -13.46
#